data_AF-A0A973IG61-F1
#
_entry.id   AF-A0A973IG61-F1
#
_cell.length_a   1.000
_cell.length_b   1.000
_cell.length_c   1.000
_cell.angle_alpha   90.00
_cell.angle_beta   90.00
_cell.angle_gamma   90.00
#
_symmetry.space_group_name_H-M   'P 1'
#
loop_
_entity.id
_entity.type
_entity.pdbx_description
1 polymer ?
#
loop_
_entity_poly.entity_id
_entity_poly.type
_entity_poly.pdbx_seq_one_letter_code
_entity_poly.pdbx_strand_id
1 'polypeptide(L)' 'RAEIVWHYRAGRDEGDGQFAAEVTSRYRLHCDETTFYLRAEQLAYEGETPVSEKSWEREIPRTAI' A
#
# COMPACT_ATOMS: atom_id res chain seq x y z
N ARG A 1 -7.33 -16.83 1.08
CA ARG A 1 -6.65 -15.54 1.37
C ARG A 1 -5.54 -15.36 0.35
N ALA A 2 -5.39 -14.16 -0.18
CA ALA A 2 -4.28 -13.75 -1.03
C ALA A 2 -3.62 -12.49 -0.43
N GLU A 3 -2.32 -12.36 -0.62
CA GLU A 3 -1.56 -11.19 -0.19
C GLU A 3 -0.50 -10.85 -1.24
N ILE A 4 -0.34 -9.55 -1.48
CA ILE A 4 0.71 -9.01 -2.33
C ILE A 4 1.43 -7.93 -1.53
N VAL A 5 2.76 -8.03 -1.50
CA VAL A 5 3.63 -7.06 -0.87
C VAL A 5 4.57 -6.50 -1.92
N TRP A 6 4.59 -5.18 -2.05
CA TRP A 6 5.48 -4.44 -2.92
C TRP A 6 6.43 -3.61 -2.08
N HIS A 7 7.72 -3.72 -2.38
CA HIS A 7 8.74 -2.82 -1.87
C HIS A 7 9.33 -2.08 -3.06
N TYR A 8 9.34 -0.75 -2.99
CA TYR A 8 9.91 0.08 -4.04
C TYR A 8 10.52 1.35 -3.46
N ARG A 9 11.41 1.97 -4.23
CA ARG A 9 12.03 3.25 -3.90
C ARG A 9 11.59 4.30 -4.92
N ALA A 10 11.26 5.48 -4.44
CA ALA A 10 11.01 6.66 -5.26
C ALA A 10 11.96 7.77 -4.80
N GLY A 11 12.67 8.40 -5.72
CA GLY A 11 13.63 9.41 -5.33
C GLY A 11 14.12 10.26 -6.48
N ARG A 12 14.83 11.32 -6.10
CA ARG A 12 15.66 12.16 -6.97
C ARG A 12 17.02 12.25 -6.31
N ASP A 13 18.07 11.85 -7.03
CA ASP A 13 19.41 11.73 -6.48
C ASP A 13 20.16 13.06 -6.35
N GLU A 14 19.82 14.08 -7.15
CA GLU A 14 20.53 15.37 -7.19
C GLU A 14 19.61 16.58 -7.44
N GLY A 15 20.10 17.77 -7.08
CA GLY A 15 19.45 19.07 -7.31
C GLY A 15 18.45 19.48 -6.23
N ASP A 16 17.86 20.66 -6.39
CA ASP A 16 16.82 21.13 -5.48
C ASP A 16 15.63 20.16 -5.47
N GLY A 17 15.19 19.81 -4.26
CA GLY A 17 14.17 18.78 -4.06
C GLY A 17 14.70 17.34 -4.19
N GLN A 18 15.97 17.10 -3.86
CA GLN A 18 16.50 15.76 -3.61
C GLN A 18 15.63 15.06 -2.55
N PHE A 19 15.28 13.80 -2.80
CA PHE A 19 14.57 12.96 -1.83
C PHE A 19 14.81 11.48 -2.11
N ALA A 20 14.67 10.64 -1.10
CA ALA A 20 14.78 9.20 -1.24
C ALA A 20 13.76 8.49 -0.33
N ALA A 21 12.59 8.18 -0.88
CA ALA A 21 11.53 7.48 -0.18
C ALA A 21 11.57 5.98 -0.45
N GLU A 22 11.68 5.18 0.61
CA GLU A 22 11.42 3.75 0.60
C GLU A 22 9.96 3.50 0.94
N VAL A 23 9.27 2.73 0.11
CA VAL A 23 7.83 2.50 0.24
C VAL A 23 7.54 1.01 0.29
N THR A 24 6.73 0.62 1.28
CA THR A 24 6.14 -0.71 1.39
C THR A 24 4.63 -0.61 1.23
N SER A 25 4.08 -1.27 0.20
CA SER A 25 2.64 -1.42 0.00
C SER A 25 2.22 -2.86 0.24
N ARG A 26 1.18 -3.08 1.04
CA ARG A 26 0.60 -4.40 1.34
C ARG A 26 -0.86 -4.42 0.96
N TYR A 27 -1.27 -5.42 0.19
CA TYR A 27 -2.65 -5.65 -0.19
C TYR A 27 -3.07 -7.04 0.25
N ARG A 28 -4.17 -7.12 1.00
CA ARG A 28 -4.75 -8.38 1.47
C ARG A 28 -6.15 -8.53 0.92
N LEU A 29 -6.42 -9.70 0.36
CA LEU A 29 -7.74 -10.10 -0.10
C LEU A 29 -8.15 -11.38 0.61
N HIS A 30 -9.36 -11.38 1.14
CA HIS A 30 -10.06 -12.59 1.50
C HIS A 30 -11.53 -12.48 1.10
N CYS A 31 -12.25 -13.60 1.16
CA CYS A 31 -13.66 -13.62 0.83
C CYS A 31 -14.39 -14.69 1.63
N ASP A 32 -15.68 -14.48 1.81
CA ASP A 32 -16.64 -15.49 2.24
C ASP A 32 -17.60 -15.83 1.10
N GLU A 33 -18.76 -16.40 1.41
CA GLU A 33 -19.76 -16.79 0.42
C GLU A 33 -20.31 -15.60 -0.39
N THR A 34 -20.39 -14.40 0.18
CA THR A 34 -21.13 -13.26 -0.39
C THR A 34 -20.25 -12.05 -0.67
N THR A 35 -19.08 -11.94 -0.04
CA THR A 35 -18.31 -10.70 0.05
C THR A 35 -16.82 -10.92 -0.19
N PHE A 36 -16.20 -9.98 -0.92
CA PHE A 36 -14.75 -9.79 -0.95
C PHE A 36 -14.34 -8.68 0.01
N TYR A 37 -13.31 -8.95 0.79
CA TYR A 37 -12.75 -8.04 1.78
C TYR A 37 -11.34 -7.64 1.35
N LEU A 38 -11.17 -6.37 0.98
CA LEU A 38 -9.91 -5.77 0.59
C LEU A 38 -9.37 -4.89 1.71
N ARG A 39 -8.10 -5.06 2.03
CA ARG A 39 -7.34 -4.13 2.90
C ARG A 39 -6.04 -3.75 2.21
N ALA A 40 -5.72 -2.47 2.23
CA ALA A 40 -4.46 -1.95 1.74
C ALA A 40 -3.76 -1.09 2.80
N GLU A 41 -2.44 -1.22 2.85
CA GLU A 41 -1.56 -0.43 3.71
C GLU A 41 -0.38 0.06 2.89
N GLN A 42 0.01 1.31 3.06
CA GLN A 42 1.19 1.88 2.45
C GLN A 42 1.96 2.68 3.49
N LEU A 43 3.24 2.36 3.64
CA LEU A 43 4.17 3.04 4.52
C LEU A 43 5.33 3.56 3.68
N ALA A 44 5.65 4.84 3.83
CA ALA A 44 6.77 5.49 3.17
C ALA A 44 7.70 6.14 4.19
N TYR A 45 8.99 5.86 4.05
CA TYR A 45 10.05 6.38 4.90
C TYR A 45 11.11 7.08 4.07
N GLU A 46 11.64 8.19 4.58
CA GLU A 46 12.89 8.79 4.09
C GLU A 46 13.97 8.57 5.14
N GLY A 47 14.87 7.62 4.85
CA GLY A 47 15.74 7.04 5.87
C GLY A 47 14.91 6.39 6.98
N GLU A 48 15.07 6.85 8.21
CA GLU A 48 14.28 6.38 9.37
C GLU A 48 13.01 7.20 9.61
N THR A 49 12.80 8.30 8.88
CA THR A 49 11.69 9.22 9.12
C THR A 49 10.45 8.76 8.37
N PRO A 50 9.31 8.50 9.03
CA PRO A 50 8.06 8.23 8.35
C PRO A 50 7.56 9.51 7.67
N VAL A 51 7.38 9.46 6.36
CA VAL A 51 6.91 10.61 5.54
C VAL A 51 5.47 10.42 5.05
N SER A 52 4.99 9.19 4.99
CA SER A 52 3.58 8.91 4.68
C SER A 52 3.12 7.57 5.23
N GLU A 53 1.91 7.55 5.77
CA GLU A 53 1.21 6.34 6.14
C GLU A 53 -0.24 6.45 5.67
N LYS A 54 -0.70 5.42 4.96
CA LYS A 54 -2.09 5.31 4.47
C LYS A 54 -2.58 3.89 4.64
N SER A 55 -3.82 3.77 5.10
CA SER A 55 -4.54 2.50 5.10
C SER A 55 -5.98 2.72 4.68
N TRP A 56 -6.55 1.70 4.05
CA TRP A 56 -7.97 1.65 3.75
C TRP A 56 -8.46 0.21 3.70
N GLU A 57 -9.76 0.06 3.89
CA GLU A 57 -10.47 -1.21 3.73
C GLU A 57 -11.75 -1.01 2.94
N ARG A 58 -12.18 -2.06 2.25
CA ARG A 58 -13.40 -2.06 1.47
C ARG A 58 -14.02 -3.45 1.41
N GLU A 59 -15.34 -3.47 1.56
CA GLU A 59 -16.17 -4.64 1.32
C GLU A 59 -16.83 -4.52 -0.06
N ILE A 60 -16.81 -5.60 -0.82
CA ILE A 60 -17.35 -5.66 -2.18
C ILE A 60 -18.26 -6.89 -2.27
N PRO A 61 -19.58 -6.72 -2.45
CA PRO A 61 -20.47 -7.85 -2.72
C PRO A 61 -20.00 -8.59 -3.97
N ARG A 62 -20.06 -9.93 -3.97
CA ARG A 62 -19.68 -10.76 -5.12
C ARG A 62 -20.51 -10.49 -6.38
N THR A 63 -21.65 -9.85 -6.22
CA THR A 63 -22.58 -9.47 -7.30
C THR A 63 -22.29 -8.10 -7.91
N ALA A 64 -21.33 -7.34 -7.38
CA ALA A 64 -21.09 -5.94 -7.75
C ALA A 64 -20.33 -5.74 -9.07
N ILE A 65 -20.52 -6.61 -10.07
CA ILE A 65 -19.94 -6.47 -11.42
C ILE A 65 -20.59 -5.31 -12.16
#